data_AF-A0A8T5Q4B2-F1
#
_entry.id   AF-A0A8T5Q4B2-F1
#
_cell.length_a   1.000
_cell.length_b   1.000
_cell.length_c   1.000
_cell.angle_alpha   90.00
_cell.angle_beta   90.00
_cell.angle_gamma   90.00
#
_symmetry.space_group_name_H-M   'P 1'
#
loop_
_entity.id
_entity.type
_entity.pdbx_description
1 polymer ?
#
loop_
_entity_poly.entity_id
_entity_poly.type
_entity_poly.pdbx_seq_one_letter_code
_entity_poly.pdbx_strand_id
1 'polypeptide(L)'
;MKLSYSIGKSKVGKEVDKGSFMLTNRIGGYAHFSNEPNSRYQGFFFNDELKMLRVVEGISLVKKSPIKNLKNIFYSVEREHDNGVVESFFMPLNSNSLVYELNNENEVDISIDIKESYDNRQFGRIYNIEVDGDKIIVTFTKRTNLGEDESEGQEEYAVYLAIKPDKLNYEIIDEWQKRVYSDDKERASMPYERYVYSALRLKAKSLVFSASKNREEAIKESAKVFENRNKLKKESERSINKFIKSPTIKKIKNNETKLAYISALNSLDGLRIKTKREEGIFAGLPWFFQLWARDELISLKGLLSLSSGSAKNVLMRYFFNLKEGKLRSRFHEESISSSDAVGWLYFRTKEAFNKKIFNKNEIKKITKILEENIGYLIKNNTKDDFAVCKERETWMDSLNRDGALIELQAFRLFMYKFLFELTKNKKYKKLEDKLKDKVRGRFWNKRYLADGLNDNPVRPNVFIAAYIYPELLSKEEWSNCFKHILPRLFAGWGGLTTVDKGSEFFVENHTGEDPKSYHNGDSWFWVNNLAALVLNRINRKKFKDYINKILDAGVKEILYSGISGCAAELSSAKELKSEGCLNQAWSNAMFIELIEEA
;
A
#
# COMPACT_ATOMS: atom_id res chain seq x y z
N MET A 1 5.10 -25.02 -6.11
CA MET A 1 4.57 -24.45 -7.37
C MET A 1 5.55 -23.39 -7.83
N LYS A 2 5.74 -23.20 -9.14
CA LYS A 2 6.64 -22.17 -9.63
C LYS A 2 5.93 -20.81 -9.63
N LEU A 3 6.55 -19.79 -9.06
CA LEU A 3 6.16 -18.38 -9.26
C LEU A 3 7.16 -17.76 -10.23
N SER A 4 6.67 -17.20 -11.34
CA SER A 4 7.52 -16.61 -12.38
C SER A 4 7.07 -15.22 -12.81
N TYR A 5 8.03 -14.41 -13.22
CA TYR A 5 7.80 -13.06 -13.74
C TYR A 5 8.43 -12.95 -15.12
N SER A 6 7.73 -12.27 -16.03
CA SER A 6 8.25 -12.06 -17.38
C SER A 6 7.82 -10.72 -17.93
N ILE A 7 8.80 -9.90 -18.32
CA ILE A 7 8.54 -8.69 -19.09
C ILE A 7 9.70 -8.32 -20.01
N GLY A 8 9.38 -8.08 -21.29
CA GLY A 8 10.39 -7.91 -22.33
C GLY A 8 11.36 -9.10 -22.37
N LYS A 9 12.66 -8.84 -22.20
CA LYS A 9 13.71 -9.88 -22.14
C LYS A 9 14.00 -10.40 -20.73
N SER A 10 13.43 -9.79 -19.68
CA SER A 10 13.72 -10.15 -18.30
C SER A 10 12.75 -11.23 -17.83
N LYS A 11 13.31 -12.34 -17.31
CA LYS A 11 12.54 -13.45 -16.74
C LYS A 11 13.23 -13.96 -15.48
N VAL A 12 12.45 -14.21 -14.44
CA VAL A 12 12.89 -14.88 -13.21
C VAL A 12 11.78 -15.80 -12.73
N GLY A 13 12.12 -16.75 -11.87
CA GLY A 13 11.12 -17.55 -11.19
C GLY A 13 11.74 -18.48 -10.17
N LYS A 14 10.92 -18.88 -9.20
CA LYS A 14 11.35 -19.67 -8.04
C LYS A 14 10.21 -20.60 -7.61
N GLU A 15 10.56 -21.75 -7.05
CA GLU A 15 9.59 -22.58 -6.35
C GLU A 15 9.16 -21.91 -5.03
N VAL A 16 7.85 -21.89 -4.80
CA VAL A 16 7.21 -21.36 -3.60
C VAL A 16 6.13 -22.34 -3.12
N ASP A 17 5.86 -22.31 -1.81
CA ASP A 17 4.86 -23.17 -1.17
C ASP A 17 3.43 -22.68 -1.46
N LYS A 18 3.25 -21.36 -1.44
CA LYS A 18 1.98 -20.68 -1.71
C LYS A 18 2.22 -19.54 -2.70
N GLY A 19 1.21 -19.26 -3.53
CA GLY A 19 1.22 -18.15 -4.47
C GLY A 19 -0.13 -17.47 -4.53
N SER A 20 -0.13 -16.14 -4.45
CA SER A 20 -1.28 -15.29 -4.73
C SER A 20 -0.87 -14.11 -5.61
N PHE A 21 -1.84 -13.45 -6.23
CA PHE A 21 -1.61 -12.28 -7.06
C PHE A 21 -2.69 -11.23 -6.85
N MET A 22 -2.36 -9.97 -7.15
CA MET A 22 -3.30 -8.86 -7.16
C MET A 22 -3.24 -8.13 -8.50
N LEU A 23 -4.42 -7.81 -9.03
CA LEU A 23 -4.61 -6.92 -10.18
C LEU A 23 -5.42 -5.70 -9.71
N THR A 24 -5.19 -4.55 -10.31
CA THR A 24 -5.84 -3.28 -9.92
C THR A 24 -6.28 -2.49 -11.15
N ASN A 25 -7.29 -1.64 -11.01
CA ASN A 25 -7.85 -0.86 -12.13
C ASN A 25 -7.55 0.65 -12.09
N ARG A 26 -6.74 1.15 -11.14
CA ARG A 26 -6.40 2.59 -10.92
C ARG A 26 -7.58 3.50 -10.56
N ILE A 27 -8.74 2.93 -10.28
CA ILE A 27 -9.91 3.63 -9.73
C ILE A 27 -10.30 3.05 -8.36
N GLY A 28 -9.38 2.29 -7.75
CA GLY A 28 -9.49 1.71 -6.41
C GLY A 28 -9.93 0.24 -6.38
N GLY A 29 -10.53 -0.29 -7.43
CA GLY A 29 -10.90 -1.71 -7.49
C GLY A 29 -9.69 -2.62 -7.64
N TYR A 30 -9.81 -3.86 -7.14
CA TYR A 30 -8.77 -4.87 -7.24
C TYR A 30 -9.33 -6.28 -7.37
N ALA A 31 -8.51 -7.21 -7.87
CA ALA A 31 -8.78 -8.63 -7.85
C ALA A 31 -7.59 -9.35 -7.21
N HIS A 32 -7.81 -10.03 -6.09
CA HIS A 32 -6.78 -10.74 -5.32
C HIS A 32 -7.13 -12.22 -5.23
N PHE A 33 -6.38 -13.10 -5.89
CA PHE A 33 -6.66 -14.54 -5.87
C PHE A 33 -5.42 -15.38 -5.52
N SER A 34 -5.67 -16.44 -4.76
CA SER A 34 -4.75 -17.54 -4.41
C SER A 34 -5.28 -18.86 -4.99
N ASN A 35 -4.57 -19.97 -4.78
CA ASN A 35 -5.02 -21.30 -5.21
C ASN A 35 -6.42 -21.64 -4.65
N GLU A 36 -6.65 -21.36 -3.38
CA GLU A 36 -7.93 -21.47 -2.70
C GLU A 36 -8.12 -20.23 -1.82
N PRO A 37 -9.33 -19.65 -1.71
CA PRO A 37 -9.58 -18.48 -0.88
C PRO A 37 -9.26 -18.76 0.60
N ASN A 38 -8.29 -18.03 1.14
CA ASN A 38 -7.80 -18.18 2.51
C ASN A 38 -7.94 -16.90 3.35
N SER A 39 -8.46 -15.83 2.75
CA SER A 39 -8.84 -14.60 3.42
C SER A 39 -10.15 -14.03 2.90
N ARG A 40 -10.96 -13.40 3.78
CA ARG A 40 -12.15 -12.63 3.36
C ARG A 40 -11.84 -11.41 2.50
N TYR A 41 -10.57 -11.06 2.37
CA TYR A 41 -10.05 -9.96 1.56
C TYR A 41 -9.45 -10.43 0.22
N GLN A 42 -9.79 -11.65 -0.20
CA GLN A 42 -9.53 -12.18 -1.54
C GLN A 42 -10.81 -12.19 -2.37
N GLY A 43 -10.66 -12.22 -3.69
CA GLY A 43 -11.76 -12.11 -4.64
C GLY A 43 -11.64 -10.88 -5.53
N PHE A 44 -12.73 -10.58 -6.22
CA PHE A 44 -12.89 -9.38 -7.03
C PHE A 44 -13.63 -8.31 -6.23
N PHE A 45 -13.02 -7.13 -6.15
CA PHE A 45 -13.55 -5.97 -5.46
C PHE A 45 -13.64 -4.77 -6.40
N PHE A 46 -14.69 -3.96 -6.22
CA PHE A 46 -14.78 -2.65 -6.86
C PHE A 46 -14.93 -1.54 -5.83
N ASN A 47 -14.51 -0.34 -6.21
CA ASN A 47 -14.56 0.84 -5.39
C ASN A 47 -15.74 1.73 -5.82
N ASP A 48 -16.61 2.06 -4.88
CA ASP A 48 -17.72 2.99 -5.03
C ASP A 48 -17.50 4.20 -4.12
N GLU A 49 -16.89 5.25 -4.65
CA GLU A 49 -16.61 6.50 -3.90
C GLU A 49 -15.94 6.25 -2.53
N LEU A 50 -14.87 5.43 -2.50
CA LEU A 50 -14.09 5.00 -1.32
C LEU A 50 -14.75 3.93 -0.45
N LYS A 51 -15.94 3.45 -0.82
CA LYS A 51 -16.49 2.20 -0.29
C LYS A 51 -15.96 1.03 -1.10
N MET A 52 -15.21 0.16 -0.46
CA MET A 52 -14.68 -1.04 -1.08
C MET A 52 -15.69 -2.18 -0.96
N LEU A 53 -16.17 -2.73 -2.07
CA LEU A 53 -17.12 -3.84 -2.08
C LEU A 53 -16.50 -5.10 -2.68
N ARG A 54 -16.56 -6.22 -1.94
CA ARG A 54 -16.30 -7.55 -2.49
C ARG A 54 -17.48 -7.94 -3.38
N VAL A 55 -17.22 -8.67 -4.45
CA VAL A 55 -18.26 -9.15 -5.36
C VAL A 55 -18.10 -10.64 -5.61
N VAL A 56 -17.05 -11.04 -6.30
CA VAL A 56 -16.74 -12.46 -6.54
C VAL A 56 -15.77 -12.93 -5.47
N GLU A 57 -16.12 -14.03 -4.79
CA GLU A 57 -15.31 -14.68 -3.75
C GLU A 57 -14.18 -15.48 -4.38
N GLY A 58 -14.54 -16.32 -5.35
CA GLY A 58 -13.64 -17.22 -6.05
C GLY A 58 -14.19 -17.66 -7.40
N ILE A 59 -13.26 -17.92 -8.33
CA ILE A 59 -13.50 -18.56 -9.62
C ILE A 59 -12.66 -19.84 -9.58
N SER A 60 -13.27 -20.99 -9.83
CA SER A 60 -12.57 -22.27 -9.68
C SER A 60 -12.94 -23.25 -10.79
N LEU A 61 -11.95 -23.94 -11.35
CA LEU A 61 -12.19 -25.04 -12.27
C LEU A 61 -12.91 -26.19 -11.55
N VAL A 62 -13.99 -26.70 -12.14
CA VAL A 62 -14.72 -27.87 -11.63
C VAL A 62 -13.78 -29.08 -11.58
N LYS A 63 -13.02 -29.30 -12.66
CA LYS A 63 -11.97 -30.32 -12.70
C LYS A 63 -10.68 -29.78 -12.08
N LYS A 64 -10.59 -29.88 -10.75
CA LYS A 64 -9.43 -29.42 -9.98
C LYS A 64 -8.13 -30.09 -10.46
N SER A 65 -7.08 -29.28 -10.59
CA SER A 65 -5.71 -29.70 -10.87
C SER A 65 -4.76 -28.74 -10.18
N PRO A 66 -3.65 -29.21 -9.58
CA PRO A 66 -2.68 -28.33 -8.94
C PRO A 66 -2.14 -27.26 -9.90
N ILE A 67 -1.90 -26.06 -9.38
CA ILE A 67 -1.23 -24.99 -10.12
C ILE A 67 0.26 -25.33 -10.17
N LYS A 68 0.75 -25.60 -11.38
CA LYS A 68 2.15 -25.86 -11.68
C LYS A 68 2.97 -24.56 -11.67
N ASN A 69 2.44 -23.52 -12.32
CA ASN A 69 3.12 -22.24 -12.49
C ASN A 69 2.15 -21.07 -12.39
N LEU A 70 2.46 -20.10 -11.54
CA LEU A 70 1.81 -18.79 -11.48
C LEU A 70 2.74 -17.77 -12.14
N LYS A 71 2.31 -17.22 -13.28
CA LYS A 71 3.13 -16.34 -14.10
C LYS A 71 2.56 -14.93 -14.11
N ASN A 72 3.29 -14.02 -13.48
CA ASN A 72 2.94 -12.61 -13.42
C ASN A 72 3.62 -11.84 -14.57
N ILE A 73 2.81 -11.31 -15.50
CA ILE A 73 3.28 -10.45 -16.59
C ILE A 73 2.86 -8.98 -16.39
N PHE A 74 2.60 -8.59 -15.15
CA PHE A 74 2.32 -7.23 -14.65
C PHE A 74 0.99 -6.61 -15.07
N TYR A 75 0.53 -6.86 -16.30
CA TYR A 75 -0.80 -6.43 -16.78
C TYR A 75 -1.81 -7.59 -16.87
N SER A 76 -1.35 -8.82 -16.59
CA SER A 76 -2.14 -10.05 -16.53
C SER A 76 -1.40 -11.06 -15.69
N VAL A 77 -2.12 -12.04 -15.16
CA VAL A 77 -1.54 -13.18 -14.44
C VAL A 77 -2.09 -14.47 -15.02
N GLU A 78 -1.21 -15.43 -15.28
CA GLU A 78 -1.55 -16.74 -15.82
C GLU A 78 -1.34 -17.82 -14.75
N ARG A 79 -2.26 -18.78 -14.64
CA ARG A 79 -2.09 -20.02 -13.87
C ARG A 79 -2.05 -21.18 -14.84
N GLU A 80 -0.94 -21.90 -14.85
CA GLU A 80 -0.78 -23.12 -15.63
C GLU A 80 -0.97 -24.31 -14.68
N HIS A 81 -1.90 -25.21 -15.01
CA HIS A 81 -2.19 -26.41 -14.24
C HIS A 81 -1.46 -27.64 -14.79
N ASP A 82 -1.29 -28.67 -13.96
CA ASP A 82 -0.62 -29.92 -14.39
C ASP A 82 -1.34 -30.65 -15.53
N ASN A 83 -2.66 -30.50 -15.62
CA ASN A 83 -3.48 -31.06 -16.69
C ASN A 83 -3.40 -30.26 -18.01
N GLY A 84 -2.59 -29.20 -18.09
CA GLY A 84 -2.41 -28.37 -19.28
C GLY A 84 -3.43 -27.24 -19.46
N VAL A 85 -4.41 -27.11 -18.56
CA VAL A 85 -5.31 -25.94 -18.55
C VAL A 85 -4.53 -24.71 -18.13
N VAL A 86 -4.79 -23.58 -18.79
CA VAL A 86 -4.20 -22.28 -18.46
C VAL A 86 -5.32 -21.27 -18.23
N GLU A 87 -5.39 -20.74 -17.01
CA GLU A 87 -6.24 -19.60 -16.66
C GLU A 87 -5.44 -18.30 -16.87
N SER A 88 -6.09 -17.24 -17.35
CA SER A 88 -5.53 -15.90 -17.50
C SER A 88 -6.48 -14.88 -16.90
N PHE A 89 -5.98 -14.09 -15.95
CA PHE A 89 -6.70 -13.02 -15.29
C PHE A 89 -6.16 -11.67 -15.75
N PHE A 90 -7.04 -10.72 -16.06
CA PHE A 90 -6.64 -9.33 -16.24
C PHE A 90 -7.76 -8.38 -15.79
N MET A 91 -7.38 -7.23 -15.25
CA MET A 91 -8.31 -6.19 -14.82
C MET A 91 -8.08 -4.96 -15.70
N PRO A 92 -9.03 -4.59 -16.58
CA PRO A 92 -8.85 -3.45 -17.46
C PRO A 92 -8.77 -2.14 -16.66
N LEU A 93 -7.83 -1.26 -17.05
CA LEU A 93 -7.65 0.05 -16.42
C LEU A 93 -8.91 0.91 -16.55
N ASN A 94 -9.29 1.59 -15.47
CA ASN A 94 -10.46 2.48 -15.39
C ASN A 94 -11.80 1.78 -15.69
N SER A 95 -11.93 0.50 -15.33
CA SER A 95 -13.19 -0.25 -15.38
C SER A 95 -13.38 -1.04 -14.10
N ASN A 96 -14.63 -1.20 -13.65
CA ASN A 96 -15.00 -2.09 -12.54
C ASN A 96 -15.27 -3.50 -13.06
N SER A 97 -14.29 -4.02 -13.82
CA SER A 97 -14.41 -5.30 -14.50
C SER A 97 -13.21 -6.21 -14.25
N LEU A 98 -13.47 -7.52 -14.20
CA LEU A 98 -12.48 -8.58 -14.20
C LEU A 98 -12.69 -9.45 -15.44
N VAL A 99 -11.61 -9.75 -16.15
CA VAL A 99 -11.64 -10.67 -17.28
C VAL A 99 -10.88 -11.94 -16.92
N TYR A 100 -11.54 -13.07 -17.15
CA TYR A 100 -11.03 -14.41 -16.92
C TYR A 100 -11.09 -15.19 -18.23
N GLU A 101 -9.96 -15.74 -18.66
CA GLU A 101 -9.83 -16.46 -19.91
C GLU A 101 -9.18 -17.82 -19.68
N LEU A 102 -9.57 -18.81 -20.48
CA LEU A 102 -9.01 -20.14 -20.51
C LEU A 102 -8.38 -20.42 -21.88
N ASN A 103 -7.36 -21.27 -21.93
CA ASN A 103 -6.81 -21.74 -23.20
C ASN A 103 -7.80 -22.63 -23.99
N ASN A 104 -8.63 -23.41 -23.29
CA ASN A 104 -9.71 -24.21 -23.85
C ASN A 104 -11.01 -24.09 -23.03
N GLU A 105 -12.15 -24.44 -23.63
CA GLU A 105 -13.44 -24.47 -22.94
C GLU A 105 -13.37 -25.43 -21.74
N ASN A 106 -13.75 -24.95 -20.55
CA ASN A 106 -13.89 -25.76 -19.34
C ASN A 106 -15.09 -25.28 -18.53
N GLU A 107 -15.50 -26.08 -17.54
CA GLU A 107 -16.48 -25.71 -16.54
C GLU A 107 -15.81 -25.02 -15.35
N VAL A 108 -16.39 -23.91 -14.92
CA VAL A 108 -15.96 -23.13 -13.76
C VAL A 108 -17.12 -22.86 -12.81
N ASP A 109 -16.86 -23.00 -11.53
CA ASP A 109 -17.76 -22.62 -10.45
C ASP A 109 -17.45 -21.18 -10.01
N ILE A 110 -18.50 -20.38 -9.86
CA ILE A 110 -18.45 -18.99 -9.43
C ILE A 110 -19.09 -18.88 -8.06
N SER A 111 -18.27 -18.50 -7.08
CA SER A 111 -18.71 -18.19 -5.73
C SER A 111 -18.73 -16.68 -5.51
N ILE A 112 -19.76 -16.20 -4.83
CA ILE A 112 -20.09 -14.79 -4.65
C ILE A 112 -20.20 -14.49 -3.15
N ASP A 113 -19.66 -13.35 -2.75
CA ASP A 113 -19.81 -12.81 -1.40
C ASP A 113 -19.86 -11.28 -1.52
N ILE A 114 -21.02 -10.76 -1.94
CA ILE A 114 -21.20 -9.32 -2.10
C ILE A 114 -21.34 -8.68 -0.71
N LYS A 115 -20.42 -7.77 -0.39
CA LYS A 115 -20.42 -7.01 0.88
C LYS A 115 -19.49 -5.80 0.81
N GLU A 116 -19.76 -4.79 1.62
CA GLU A 116 -18.71 -3.81 1.97
C GLU A 116 -17.56 -4.54 2.71
N SER A 117 -16.31 -4.11 2.47
CA SER A 117 -15.11 -4.84 2.89
C SER A 117 -15.04 -5.07 4.41
N TYR A 118 -15.55 -4.12 5.21
CA TYR A 118 -15.63 -4.21 6.67
C TYR A 118 -16.97 -4.70 7.21
N ASP A 119 -18.00 -4.87 6.37
CA ASP A 119 -19.26 -5.46 6.80
C ASP A 119 -19.05 -6.98 6.96
N ASN A 120 -19.24 -7.46 8.19
CA ASN A 120 -19.10 -8.87 8.55
C ASN A 120 -20.45 -9.53 8.90
N ARG A 121 -21.57 -8.83 8.75
CA ARG A 121 -22.91 -9.40 8.95
C ARG A 121 -23.17 -10.53 7.93
N GLN A 122 -23.83 -11.59 8.35
CA GLN A 122 -24.12 -12.79 7.54
C GLN A 122 -25.56 -12.80 7.00
N PHE A 123 -26.50 -12.19 7.70
CA PHE A 123 -27.92 -12.21 7.35
C PHE A 123 -28.32 -11.03 6.46
N GLY A 124 -29.53 -11.10 5.89
CA GLY A 124 -30.08 -10.08 5.00
C GLY A 124 -29.35 -9.96 3.66
N ARG A 125 -28.67 -11.03 3.21
CA ARG A 125 -28.01 -11.10 1.90
C ARG A 125 -28.93 -11.82 0.92
N ILE A 126 -29.55 -11.07 0.01
CA ILE A 126 -30.51 -11.61 -0.96
C ILE A 126 -29.87 -11.59 -2.34
N TYR A 127 -29.83 -12.75 -3.00
CA TYR A 127 -29.34 -12.89 -4.37
C TYR A 127 -30.49 -13.26 -5.29
N ASN A 128 -30.54 -12.63 -6.46
CA ASN A 128 -31.41 -13.00 -7.57
C ASN A 128 -30.57 -13.13 -8.84
N ILE A 129 -30.74 -14.21 -9.58
CA ILE A 129 -30.00 -14.49 -10.81
C ILE A 129 -30.97 -14.50 -11.98
N GLU A 130 -30.72 -13.67 -12.98
CA GLU A 130 -31.52 -13.58 -14.20
C GLU A 130 -30.64 -13.58 -15.45
N VAL A 131 -31.23 -13.91 -16.60
CA VAL A 131 -30.57 -13.81 -17.91
C VAL A 131 -31.08 -12.59 -18.65
N ASP A 132 -30.15 -11.76 -19.14
CA ASP A 132 -30.43 -10.58 -19.95
C ASP A 132 -29.70 -10.71 -21.30
N GLY A 133 -30.40 -11.30 -22.28
CA GLY A 133 -29.86 -11.64 -23.59
C GLY A 133 -28.76 -12.70 -23.49
N ASP A 134 -27.51 -12.29 -23.74
CA ASP A 134 -26.32 -13.14 -23.70
C ASP A 134 -25.47 -12.97 -22.43
N LYS A 135 -26.08 -12.41 -21.37
CA LYS A 135 -25.43 -12.12 -20.08
C LYS A 135 -26.24 -12.72 -18.93
N ILE A 136 -25.56 -13.03 -17.85
CA ILE A 136 -26.16 -13.39 -16.56
C ILE A 136 -26.02 -12.20 -15.63
N ILE A 137 -27.11 -11.78 -15.01
CA ILE A 137 -27.15 -10.68 -14.06
C ILE A 137 -27.43 -11.25 -12.68
N VAL A 138 -26.49 -11.03 -11.76
CA VAL A 138 -26.68 -11.32 -10.34
C VAL A 138 -27.01 -10.01 -9.64
N THR A 139 -28.22 -9.89 -9.13
CA THR A 139 -28.65 -8.79 -8.27
C THR A 139 -28.46 -9.21 -6.83
N PHE A 140 -27.73 -8.39 -6.08
CA PHE A 140 -27.61 -8.49 -4.64
C PHE A 140 -28.33 -7.32 -3.98
N THR A 141 -29.11 -7.63 -2.95
CA THR A 141 -29.71 -6.63 -2.06
C THR A 141 -29.31 -6.96 -0.63
N LYS A 142 -28.70 -6.00 0.05
CA LYS A 142 -28.45 -6.06 1.48
C LYS A 142 -29.66 -5.49 2.24
N ARG A 143 -30.17 -6.25 3.20
CA ARG A 143 -31.18 -5.82 4.16
C ARG A 143 -30.69 -5.97 5.59
N THR A 144 -31.27 -5.20 6.50
CA THR A 144 -31.07 -5.35 7.94
C THR A 144 -31.76 -6.62 8.45
N ASN A 145 -31.27 -7.15 9.58
CA ASN A 145 -31.81 -8.32 10.24
C ASN A 145 -31.60 -8.20 11.75
N LEU A 146 -32.65 -8.46 12.55
CA LEU A 146 -32.64 -8.28 14.00
C LEU A 146 -31.60 -9.12 14.75
N GLY A 147 -31.05 -10.18 14.13
CA GLY A 147 -29.96 -10.95 14.71
C GLY A 147 -28.61 -10.23 14.70
N GLU A 148 -28.44 -9.20 13.86
CA GLU A 148 -27.17 -8.51 13.63
C GLU A 148 -27.31 -6.98 13.49
N ASP A 149 -28.53 -6.45 13.58
CA ASP A 149 -28.90 -5.04 13.37
C ASP A 149 -30.09 -4.64 14.27
N GLU A 150 -30.32 -3.34 14.49
CA GLU A 150 -31.45 -2.83 15.29
C GLU A 150 -32.79 -2.90 14.55
N SER A 151 -32.77 -3.12 13.23
CA SER A 151 -33.96 -3.17 12.37
C SER A 151 -34.09 -4.47 11.58
N GLU A 152 -35.30 -4.79 11.13
CA GLU A 152 -35.58 -5.96 10.27
C GLU A 152 -35.97 -5.53 8.85
N GLY A 153 -35.36 -6.15 7.85
CA GLY A 153 -35.83 -6.10 6.47
C GLY A 153 -35.68 -4.75 5.76
N GLN A 154 -35.02 -3.76 6.36
CA GLN A 154 -34.77 -2.47 5.71
C GLN A 154 -33.66 -2.63 4.68
N GLU A 155 -33.89 -2.17 3.45
CA GLU A 155 -32.88 -2.22 2.39
C GLU A 155 -31.78 -1.18 2.61
N GLU A 156 -30.53 -1.64 2.66
CA GLU A 156 -29.36 -0.79 2.86
C GLU A 156 -28.72 -0.37 1.53
N TYR A 157 -28.49 -1.35 0.63
CA TYR A 157 -27.93 -1.11 -0.70
C TYR A 157 -28.12 -2.32 -1.63
N ALA A 158 -28.03 -2.05 -2.93
CA ALA A 158 -27.99 -3.07 -3.96
C ALA A 158 -26.70 -3.00 -4.79
N VAL A 159 -26.29 -4.15 -5.33
CA VAL A 159 -25.16 -4.30 -6.25
C VAL A 159 -25.57 -5.22 -7.38
N TYR A 160 -25.16 -4.89 -8.59
CA TYR A 160 -25.40 -5.67 -9.79
C TYR A 160 -24.07 -6.17 -10.34
N LEU A 161 -23.96 -7.49 -10.47
CA LEU A 161 -22.87 -8.15 -11.16
C LEU A 161 -23.38 -8.66 -12.51
N ALA A 162 -22.86 -8.11 -13.59
CA ALA A 162 -23.10 -8.62 -14.94
C ALA A 162 -21.95 -9.58 -15.33
N ILE A 163 -22.30 -10.78 -15.76
CA ILE A 163 -21.37 -11.81 -16.23
C ILE A 163 -21.64 -12.05 -17.71
N LYS A 164 -20.65 -11.75 -18.55
CA LYS A 164 -20.72 -11.98 -19.99
C LYS A 164 -19.77 -13.11 -20.40
N PRO A 165 -20.29 -14.30 -20.71
CA PRO A 165 -19.50 -15.38 -21.28
C PRO A 165 -19.34 -15.25 -22.79
N ASP A 166 -18.40 -16.00 -23.36
CA ASP A 166 -18.32 -16.20 -24.82
C ASP A 166 -19.43 -17.08 -25.36
N LYS A 167 -19.95 -18.01 -24.53
CA LYS A 167 -21.14 -18.80 -24.81
C LYS A 167 -21.99 -18.91 -23.56
N LEU A 168 -23.28 -18.67 -23.70
CA LEU A 168 -24.23 -18.83 -22.59
C LEU A 168 -24.53 -20.31 -22.38
N ASN A 169 -23.71 -20.97 -21.55
CA ASN A 169 -23.92 -22.32 -21.06
C ASN A 169 -23.67 -22.33 -19.56
N TYR A 170 -24.74 -22.39 -18.79
CA TYR A 170 -24.68 -22.22 -17.34
C TYR A 170 -25.69 -23.10 -16.61
N GLU A 171 -25.41 -23.31 -15.33
CA GLU A 171 -26.25 -23.98 -14.35
C GLU A 171 -26.29 -23.07 -13.10
N ILE A 172 -27.48 -22.88 -12.53
CA ILE A 172 -27.65 -22.17 -11.25
C ILE A 172 -27.47 -23.21 -10.15
N ILE A 173 -26.53 -22.96 -9.24
CA ILE A 173 -26.24 -23.86 -8.11
C ILE A 173 -27.09 -23.50 -6.89
N ASP A 174 -27.23 -22.21 -6.59
CA ASP A 174 -28.06 -21.67 -5.51
C ASP A 174 -27.81 -22.31 -4.13
N GLU A 175 -26.54 -22.36 -3.71
CA GLU A 175 -26.16 -23.00 -2.44
C GLU A 175 -25.31 -22.07 -1.56
N TRP A 176 -25.57 -22.08 -0.26
CA TRP A 176 -24.69 -21.44 0.74
C TRP A 176 -23.66 -22.43 1.26
N GLN A 177 -22.38 -22.08 1.14
CA GLN A 177 -21.27 -22.92 1.58
C GLN A 177 -20.46 -22.21 2.65
N LYS A 178 -20.07 -22.96 3.68
CA LYS A 178 -19.18 -22.45 4.73
C LYS A 178 -17.74 -22.39 4.22
N ARG A 179 -17.11 -21.22 4.31
CA ARG A 179 -15.70 -20.98 3.99
C ARG A 179 -14.93 -20.66 5.27
N VAL A 180 -13.73 -21.22 5.40
CA VAL A 180 -12.80 -20.96 6.51
C VAL A 180 -11.55 -20.28 5.94
N TYR A 181 -11.13 -19.21 6.60
CA TYR A 181 -10.05 -18.35 6.16
C TYR A 181 -8.83 -18.52 7.07
N SER A 182 -7.88 -19.38 6.67
CA SER A 182 -6.70 -19.71 7.47
C SER A 182 -5.84 -18.49 7.77
N ASP A 183 -5.68 -17.60 6.80
CA ASP A 183 -4.80 -16.44 6.95
C ASP A 183 -5.45 -15.40 7.88
N ASP A 184 -6.79 -15.33 7.91
CA ASP A 184 -7.54 -14.47 8.84
C ASP A 184 -7.37 -14.98 10.27
N LYS A 185 -7.40 -16.31 10.46
CA LYS A 185 -7.15 -16.96 11.75
C LYS A 185 -5.73 -16.75 12.25
N GLU A 186 -4.73 -16.90 11.37
CA GLU A 186 -3.31 -16.75 11.72
C GLU A 186 -3.00 -15.35 12.26
N ARG A 187 -3.59 -14.30 11.67
CA ARG A 187 -3.41 -12.92 12.12
C ARG A 187 -4.46 -12.43 13.13
N ALA A 188 -5.22 -13.35 13.73
CA ALA A 188 -6.27 -13.07 14.72
C ALA A 188 -7.40 -12.12 14.24
N SER A 189 -7.61 -11.98 12.93
CA SER A 189 -8.62 -11.11 12.33
C SER A 189 -10.01 -11.77 12.23
N MET A 190 -10.87 -11.62 13.24
CA MET A 190 -12.23 -12.19 13.20
C MET A 190 -13.16 -11.47 12.21
N PRO A 191 -14.13 -12.17 11.59
CA PRO A 191 -14.40 -13.61 11.68
C PRO A 191 -13.48 -14.47 10.81
N TYR A 192 -13.18 -15.69 11.27
CA TYR A 192 -12.33 -16.66 10.56
C TYR A 192 -13.10 -17.56 9.58
N GLU A 193 -14.42 -17.46 9.57
CA GLU A 193 -15.29 -18.26 8.73
C GLU A 193 -16.52 -17.45 8.33
N ARG A 194 -17.05 -17.73 7.13
CA ARG A 194 -18.27 -17.10 6.61
C ARG A 194 -19.03 -18.05 5.70
N TYR A 195 -20.33 -17.83 5.55
CA TYR A 195 -21.09 -18.47 4.48
C TYR A 195 -20.98 -17.65 3.20
N VAL A 196 -20.59 -18.29 2.11
CA VAL A 196 -20.43 -17.72 0.77
C VAL A 196 -21.45 -18.36 -0.17
N TYR A 197 -21.90 -17.63 -1.19
CA TYR A 197 -22.96 -18.07 -2.08
C TYR A 197 -22.36 -18.72 -3.34
N SER A 198 -22.50 -20.03 -3.48
CA SER A 198 -22.18 -20.77 -4.70
C SER A 198 -23.29 -20.51 -5.71
N ALA A 199 -23.02 -19.60 -6.65
CA ALA A 199 -24.07 -19.02 -7.49
C ALA A 199 -24.27 -19.82 -8.78
N LEU A 200 -23.19 -20.06 -9.51
CA LEU A 200 -23.24 -20.45 -10.92
C LEU A 200 -22.14 -21.45 -11.25
N ARG A 201 -22.45 -22.39 -12.14
CA ARG A 201 -21.47 -23.11 -12.94
C ARG A 201 -21.59 -22.66 -14.39
N LEU A 202 -20.46 -22.37 -15.03
CA LEU A 202 -20.40 -21.86 -16.40
C LEU A 202 -19.43 -22.71 -17.22
N LYS A 203 -19.83 -23.10 -18.42
CA LYS A 203 -18.94 -23.72 -19.40
C LYS A 203 -18.53 -22.69 -20.45
N ALA A 204 -17.31 -22.18 -20.34
CA ALA A 204 -16.85 -21.04 -21.12
C ALA A 204 -15.34 -21.09 -21.40
N LYS A 205 -14.89 -20.31 -22.37
CA LYS A 205 -13.47 -20.00 -22.59
C LYS A 205 -13.13 -18.58 -22.12
N SER A 206 -14.10 -17.67 -22.09
CA SER A 206 -13.88 -16.28 -21.67
C SER A 206 -15.08 -15.77 -20.90
N LEU A 207 -14.82 -15.18 -19.73
CA LEU A 207 -15.80 -14.57 -18.85
C LEU A 207 -15.38 -13.13 -18.53
N VAL A 208 -16.32 -12.20 -18.63
CA VAL A 208 -16.15 -10.83 -18.13
C VAL A 208 -17.16 -10.60 -17.01
N PHE A 209 -16.65 -10.22 -15.85
CA PHE A 209 -17.42 -9.83 -14.66
C PHE A 209 -17.36 -8.31 -14.55
N SER A 210 -18.50 -7.63 -14.47
CA SER A 210 -18.56 -6.18 -14.25
C SER A 210 -19.54 -5.86 -13.13
N ALA A 211 -19.14 -5.02 -12.19
CA ALA A 211 -19.94 -4.68 -11.01
C ALA A 211 -20.23 -3.18 -10.91
N SER A 212 -21.47 -2.84 -10.54
CA SER A 212 -21.88 -1.47 -10.24
C SER A 212 -23.07 -1.47 -9.27
N LYS A 213 -23.31 -0.34 -8.60
CA LYS A 213 -24.58 -0.07 -7.91
C LYS A 213 -25.71 0.28 -8.87
N ASN A 214 -25.42 0.43 -10.15
CA ASN A 214 -26.40 0.65 -11.21
C ASN A 214 -26.43 -0.54 -12.18
N ARG A 215 -27.61 -1.15 -12.38
CA ARG A 215 -27.82 -2.32 -13.24
C ARG A 215 -27.37 -2.07 -14.68
N GLU A 216 -27.77 -0.95 -15.27
CA GLU A 216 -27.44 -0.64 -16.66
C GLU A 216 -25.94 -0.39 -16.85
N GLU A 217 -25.28 0.25 -15.89
CA GLU A 217 -23.83 0.47 -15.94
C GLU A 217 -23.06 -0.85 -15.93
N ALA A 218 -23.43 -1.79 -15.06
CA ALA A 218 -22.81 -3.12 -15.02
C ALA A 218 -22.98 -3.87 -16.35
N ILE A 219 -24.19 -3.84 -16.93
CA ILE A 219 -24.50 -4.47 -18.22
C ILE A 219 -23.71 -3.84 -19.37
N LYS A 220 -23.74 -2.51 -19.48
CA LYS A 220 -23.04 -1.78 -20.54
C LYS A 220 -21.53 -1.96 -20.43
N GLU A 221 -20.97 -1.95 -19.21
CA GLU A 221 -19.54 -2.16 -18.99
C GLU A 221 -19.12 -3.58 -19.38
N SER A 222 -19.86 -4.61 -18.97
CA SER A 222 -19.52 -6.01 -19.31
C SER A 222 -19.50 -6.25 -20.82
N ALA A 223 -20.48 -5.72 -21.56
CA ALA A 223 -20.52 -5.79 -23.02
C ALA A 223 -19.31 -5.09 -23.65
N LYS A 224 -19.08 -3.83 -23.26
CA LYS A 224 -17.97 -3.01 -23.77
C LYS A 224 -16.61 -3.65 -23.51
N VAL A 225 -16.39 -4.15 -22.30
CA VAL A 225 -15.13 -4.80 -21.90
C VAL A 225 -14.94 -6.10 -22.67
N PHE A 226 -15.99 -6.93 -22.78
CA PHE A 226 -15.91 -8.18 -23.55
C PHE A 226 -15.54 -7.94 -25.01
N GLU A 227 -16.21 -7.01 -25.70
CA GLU A 227 -15.94 -6.67 -27.10
C GLU A 227 -14.53 -6.11 -27.31
N ASN A 228 -14.03 -5.31 -26.35
CA ASN A 228 -12.76 -4.60 -26.46
C ASN A 228 -11.60 -5.25 -25.69
N ARG A 229 -11.77 -6.44 -25.12
CA ARG A 229 -10.82 -7.07 -24.17
C ARG A 229 -9.38 -7.10 -24.67
N ASN A 230 -9.17 -7.48 -25.93
CA ASN A 230 -7.83 -7.53 -26.55
C ASN A 230 -7.18 -6.14 -26.66
N LYS A 231 -7.98 -5.12 -26.99
CA LYS A 231 -7.52 -3.73 -27.06
C LYS A 231 -7.16 -3.22 -25.67
N LEU A 232 -8.02 -3.45 -24.67
CA LEU A 232 -7.81 -3.04 -23.28
C LEU A 232 -6.58 -3.73 -22.65
N LYS A 233 -6.36 -5.02 -22.94
CA LYS A 233 -5.17 -5.76 -22.50
C LYS A 233 -3.89 -5.16 -23.11
N LYS A 234 -3.91 -4.81 -24.40
CA LYS A 234 -2.80 -4.10 -25.08
C LYS A 234 -2.56 -2.70 -24.51
N GLU A 235 -3.60 -1.97 -24.12
CA GLU A 235 -3.46 -0.66 -23.45
C GLU A 235 -2.77 -0.79 -22.09
N SER A 236 -3.14 -1.81 -21.31
CA SER A 236 -2.52 -2.14 -20.04
C SER A 236 -1.04 -2.52 -20.22
N GLU A 237 -0.74 -3.38 -21.20
CA GLU A 237 0.63 -3.73 -21.60
C GLU A 237 1.46 -2.50 -21.99
N ARG A 238 0.90 -1.59 -22.80
CA ARG A 238 1.57 -0.32 -23.16
C ARG A 238 1.88 0.52 -21.94
N SER A 239 1.02 0.52 -20.93
CA SER A 239 1.25 1.23 -19.68
C SER A 239 2.48 0.69 -18.95
N ILE A 240 2.57 -0.63 -18.77
CA ILE A 240 3.74 -1.26 -18.11
C ILE A 240 5.01 -1.08 -18.95
N ASN A 241 4.92 -1.18 -20.27
CA ASN A 241 6.06 -0.97 -21.16
C ASN A 241 6.67 0.44 -21.06
N LYS A 242 5.95 1.44 -20.52
CA LYS A 242 6.54 2.75 -20.19
C LYS A 242 7.57 2.64 -19.07
N PHE A 243 7.33 1.79 -18.07
CA PHE A 243 8.28 1.59 -16.97
C PHE A 243 9.60 1.04 -17.49
N ILE A 244 9.57 0.01 -18.33
CA ILE A 244 10.76 -0.65 -18.93
C ILE A 244 11.67 0.35 -19.66
N LYS A 245 11.09 1.40 -20.24
CA LYS A 245 11.83 2.43 -20.98
C LYS A 245 12.55 3.43 -20.07
N SER A 246 12.30 3.41 -18.75
CA SER A 246 12.93 4.29 -17.79
C SER A 246 14.47 4.15 -17.80
N PRO A 247 15.23 5.26 -17.76
CA PRO A 247 16.69 5.23 -17.66
C PRO A 247 17.20 4.42 -16.45
N THR A 248 16.48 4.42 -15.33
CA THR A 248 16.84 3.68 -14.11
C THR A 248 16.95 2.18 -14.39
N ILE A 249 15.98 1.61 -15.09
CA ILE A 249 15.93 0.16 -15.38
C ILE A 249 17.12 -0.31 -16.21
N LYS A 250 17.64 0.54 -17.10
CA LYS A 250 18.82 0.21 -17.91
C LYS A 250 20.09 0.06 -17.06
N LYS A 251 20.15 0.68 -15.88
CA LYS A 251 21.29 0.61 -14.96
C LYS A 251 21.24 -0.62 -14.05
N ILE A 252 20.06 -1.21 -13.84
CA ILE A 252 19.89 -2.38 -12.98
C ILE A 252 20.35 -3.65 -13.72
N LYS A 253 21.45 -4.24 -13.24
CA LYS A 253 22.05 -5.44 -13.86
C LYS A 253 21.34 -6.73 -13.45
N ASN A 254 21.03 -6.90 -12.17
CA ASN A 254 20.37 -8.09 -11.64
C ASN A 254 18.90 -8.14 -12.09
N ASN A 255 18.46 -9.26 -12.65
CA ASN A 255 17.10 -9.41 -13.18
C ASN A 255 16.03 -9.48 -12.08
N GLU A 256 16.31 -10.05 -10.92
CA GLU A 256 15.39 -10.06 -9.78
C GLU A 256 15.19 -8.64 -9.26
N THR A 257 16.28 -7.90 -8.99
CA THR A 257 16.19 -6.49 -8.56
C THR A 257 15.42 -5.65 -9.59
N LYS A 258 15.65 -5.90 -10.88
CA LYS A 258 14.94 -5.20 -11.96
C LYS A 258 13.44 -5.49 -11.95
N LEU A 259 13.06 -6.75 -11.81
CA LEU A 259 11.65 -7.15 -11.80
C LEU A 259 10.96 -6.72 -10.51
N ALA A 260 11.64 -6.77 -9.35
CA ALA A 260 11.13 -6.23 -8.09
C ALA A 260 10.88 -4.71 -8.19
N TYR A 261 11.78 -3.97 -8.84
CA TYR A 261 11.59 -2.54 -9.08
C TYR A 261 10.39 -2.25 -9.99
N ILE A 262 10.20 -3.02 -11.08
CA ILE A 262 9.02 -2.91 -11.96
C ILE A 262 7.75 -3.28 -11.18
N SER A 263 7.80 -4.31 -10.34
CA SER A 263 6.70 -4.72 -9.47
C SER A 263 6.30 -3.59 -8.54
N ALA A 264 7.25 -2.97 -7.83
CA ALA A 264 6.96 -1.83 -6.95
C ALA A 264 6.34 -0.64 -7.70
N LEU A 265 6.84 -0.30 -8.90
CA LEU A 265 6.25 0.74 -9.76
C LEU A 265 4.81 0.40 -10.16
N ASN A 266 4.58 -0.84 -10.61
CA ASN A 266 3.25 -1.30 -11.01
C ASN A 266 2.27 -1.28 -9.84
N SER A 267 2.72 -1.75 -8.67
CA SER A 267 1.91 -1.81 -7.46
C SER A 267 1.53 -0.41 -6.97
N LEU A 268 2.49 0.51 -6.88
CA LEU A 268 2.22 1.90 -6.48
C LEU A 268 1.31 2.64 -7.46
N ASP A 269 1.50 2.44 -8.77
CA ASP A 269 0.62 3.03 -9.79
C ASP A 269 -0.79 2.40 -9.75
N GLY A 270 -0.89 1.12 -9.36
CA GLY A 270 -2.14 0.39 -9.16
C GLY A 270 -2.96 0.83 -7.95
N LEU A 271 -2.30 1.27 -6.88
CA LEU A 271 -2.92 1.82 -5.66
C LEU A 271 -3.48 3.23 -5.84
N ARG A 272 -3.28 3.86 -7.00
CA ARG A 272 -3.88 5.16 -7.32
C ARG A 272 -5.40 5.03 -7.41
N ILE A 273 -6.06 6.09 -6.97
CA ILE A 273 -7.52 6.20 -7.01
C ILE A 273 -7.92 7.51 -7.65
N LYS A 274 -9.01 7.46 -8.39
CA LYS A 274 -9.67 8.62 -8.97
C LYS A 274 -11.17 8.37 -8.98
N THR A 275 -11.88 9.01 -8.07
CA THR A 275 -13.35 9.01 -8.00
C THR A 275 -13.88 10.34 -8.53
N LYS A 276 -15.20 10.56 -8.44
CA LYS A 276 -15.77 11.88 -8.79
C LYS A 276 -15.31 12.97 -7.82
N ARG A 277 -14.98 12.60 -6.58
CA ARG A 277 -14.68 13.54 -5.49
C ARG A 277 -13.20 13.60 -5.13
N GLU A 278 -12.49 12.48 -5.25
CA GLU A 278 -11.14 12.34 -4.71
C GLU A 278 -10.15 11.78 -5.74
N GLU A 279 -8.89 12.22 -5.65
CA GLU A 279 -7.77 11.65 -6.39
C GLU A 279 -6.57 11.47 -5.45
N GLY A 280 -6.05 10.25 -5.31
CA GLY A 280 -4.99 9.98 -4.35
C GLY A 280 -4.36 8.61 -4.52
N ILE A 281 -3.77 8.11 -3.45
CA ILE A 281 -3.25 6.76 -3.33
C ILE A 281 -3.87 6.13 -2.08
N PHE A 282 -4.43 4.93 -2.21
CA PHE A 282 -4.78 4.14 -1.04
C PHE A 282 -3.52 3.77 -0.27
N ALA A 283 -3.56 3.86 1.06
CA ALA A 283 -2.44 3.44 1.90
C ALA A 283 -2.03 2.00 1.56
N GLY A 284 -2.97 1.08 1.49
CA GLY A 284 -2.66 -0.26 1.01
C GLY A 284 -3.87 -1.15 0.78
N LEU A 285 -3.67 -2.20 0.00
CA LEU A 285 -4.68 -3.22 -0.23
C LEU A 285 -4.26 -4.54 0.45
N PRO A 286 -5.22 -5.28 1.03
CA PRO A 286 -6.66 -5.14 0.74
C PRO A 286 -7.51 -4.39 1.79
N TRP A 287 -6.94 -3.95 2.91
CA TRP A 287 -7.72 -3.37 4.04
C TRP A 287 -7.27 -1.97 4.49
N PHE A 288 -6.47 -1.24 3.72
CA PHE A 288 -6.20 0.19 3.96
C PHE A 288 -6.58 1.03 2.74
N PHE A 289 -7.79 0.81 2.23
CA PHE A 289 -8.39 1.51 1.10
C PHE A 289 -8.89 2.92 1.46
N GLN A 290 -8.24 3.59 2.40
CA GLN A 290 -8.50 4.98 2.78
C GLN A 290 -7.31 5.86 2.39
N LEU A 291 -7.55 7.17 2.34
CA LEU A 291 -6.52 8.18 2.11
C LEU A 291 -5.90 8.57 3.46
N TRP A 292 -4.71 8.03 3.73
CA TRP A 292 -3.93 8.36 4.92
C TRP A 292 -2.87 9.41 4.57
N ALA A 293 -2.87 10.52 5.30
CA ALA A 293 -2.00 11.66 4.98
C ALA A 293 -0.53 11.30 5.02
N ARG A 294 -0.12 10.56 6.06
CA ARG A 294 1.26 10.10 6.23
C ARG A 294 1.69 9.20 5.07
N ASP A 295 0.93 8.16 4.78
CA ASP A 295 1.23 7.15 3.76
C ASP A 295 1.30 7.76 2.37
N GLU A 296 0.35 8.62 2.01
CA GLU A 296 0.35 9.31 0.71
C GLU A 296 1.56 10.25 0.58
N LEU A 297 1.91 10.98 1.64
CA LEU A 297 3.04 11.91 1.61
C LEU A 297 4.39 11.17 1.62
N ILE A 298 4.54 10.08 2.36
CA ILE A 298 5.73 9.22 2.25
C ILE A 298 5.83 8.65 0.83
N SER A 299 4.71 8.22 0.25
CA SER A 299 4.69 7.62 -1.09
C SER A 299 4.88 8.60 -2.24
N LEU A 300 4.81 9.91 -1.96
CA LEU A 300 4.65 10.93 -2.98
C LEU A 300 5.85 11.04 -3.94
N LYS A 301 7.08 10.76 -3.50
CA LYS A 301 8.23 10.81 -4.41
C LYS A 301 8.17 9.72 -5.48
N GLY A 302 7.73 8.50 -5.12
CA GLY A 302 7.42 7.46 -6.09
C GLY A 302 6.33 7.92 -7.07
N LEU A 303 5.25 8.53 -6.55
CA LEU A 303 4.18 9.08 -7.40
C LEU A 303 4.67 10.23 -8.29
N LEU A 304 5.55 11.10 -7.81
CA LEU A 304 6.16 12.18 -8.60
C LEU A 304 6.96 11.66 -9.80
N SER A 305 7.45 10.42 -9.75
CA SER A 305 8.14 9.77 -10.87
C SER A 305 7.15 9.07 -11.82
N LEU A 306 5.99 8.62 -11.33
CA LEU A 306 4.94 7.95 -12.11
C LEU A 306 3.95 8.93 -12.78
N SER A 307 3.48 9.93 -12.03
CA SER A 307 2.48 10.91 -12.45
C SER A 307 2.59 12.22 -11.66
N SER A 308 3.35 13.18 -12.19
CA SER A 308 3.50 14.53 -11.60
C SER A 308 2.16 15.26 -11.42
N GLY A 309 1.17 15.02 -12.30
CA GLY A 309 -0.15 15.62 -12.21
C GLY A 309 -0.93 15.12 -10.98
N SER A 310 -0.99 13.81 -10.78
CA SER A 310 -1.63 13.24 -9.58
C SER A 310 -0.89 13.65 -8.30
N ALA A 311 0.44 13.65 -8.31
CA ALA A 311 1.22 14.10 -7.15
C ALA A 311 0.94 15.58 -6.79
N LYS A 312 0.78 16.44 -7.79
CA LYS A 312 0.36 17.83 -7.59
C LYS A 312 -1.04 17.90 -6.94
N ASN A 313 -2.00 17.13 -7.43
CA ASN A 313 -3.37 17.12 -6.90
C ASN A 313 -3.40 16.69 -5.42
N VAL A 314 -2.63 15.66 -5.06
CA VAL A 314 -2.46 15.21 -3.66
C VAL A 314 -1.89 16.32 -2.78
N LEU A 315 -0.79 16.99 -3.19
CA LEU A 315 -0.22 18.10 -2.43
C LEU A 315 -1.20 19.25 -2.26
N MET A 316 -1.90 19.63 -3.33
CA MET A 316 -2.88 20.71 -3.30
C MET A 316 -4.03 20.39 -2.34
N ARG A 317 -4.55 19.16 -2.34
CA ARG A 317 -5.54 18.71 -1.35
C ARG A 317 -5.05 18.94 0.07
N TYR A 318 -3.82 18.52 0.38
CA TYR A 318 -3.27 18.68 1.73
C TYR A 318 -3.04 20.15 2.12
N PHE A 319 -2.61 21.01 1.19
CA PHE A 319 -2.53 22.45 1.46
C PHE A 319 -3.88 23.09 1.77
N PHE A 320 -4.94 22.70 1.04
CA PHE A 320 -6.28 23.24 1.27
C PHE A 320 -6.93 22.73 2.56
N ASN A 321 -6.49 21.58 3.06
CA ASN A 321 -7.01 20.96 4.28
C ASN A 321 -6.09 21.13 5.49
N LEU A 322 -4.99 21.87 5.36
CA LEU A 322 -4.07 22.17 6.45
C LEU A 322 -4.72 23.17 7.41
N LYS A 323 -5.42 22.65 8.42
CA LYS A 323 -6.08 23.42 9.48
C LYS A 323 -5.28 23.30 10.77
N GLU A 324 -5.18 24.39 11.53
CA GLU A 324 -4.63 24.35 12.90
C GLU A 324 -3.26 23.67 13.01
N GLY A 325 -2.36 23.95 12.07
CA GLY A 325 -0.98 23.44 12.15
C GLY A 325 -0.80 21.97 11.77
N LYS A 326 -1.85 21.14 11.83
CA LYS A 326 -1.77 19.68 11.67
C LYS A 326 -2.57 19.17 10.47
N LEU A 327 -2.24 17.95 10.03
CA LEU A 327 -3.06 17.20 9.09
C LEU A 327 -3.87 16.15 9.84
N ARG A 328 -5.08 15.88 9.34
CA ARG A 328 -5.86 14.71 9.75
C ARG A 328 -5.12 13.45 9.29
N SER A 329 -5.09 12.42 10.13
CA SER A 329 -4.43 11.15 9.81
C SER A 329 -5.13 10.45 8.65
N ARG A 330 -6.46 10.30 8.74
CA ARG A 330 -7.34 9.89 7.65
C ARG A 330 -8.10 11.10 7.12
N PHE A 331 -8.13 11.27 5.80
CA PHE A 331 -8.69 12.47 5.18
C PHE A 331 -10.18 12.70 5.53
N HIS A 332 -10.98 11.63 5.58
CA HIS A 332 -12.43 11.69 5.85
C HIS A 332 -12.82 11.52 7.33
N GLU A 333 -11.85 11.46 8.25
CA GLU A 333 -12.15 11.29 9.68
C GLU A 333 -11.59 12.43 10.52
N GLU A 334 -12.38 12.90 11.48
CA GLU A 334 -12.06 14.12 12.24
C GLU A 334 -11.22 13.85 13.50
N SER A 335 -11.17 12.61 13.99
CA SER A 335 -10.76 12.31 15.37
C SER A 335 -9.26 12.09 15.58
N ILE A 336 -8.45 11.91 14.52
CA ILE A 336 -7.03 11.55 14.65
C ILE A 336 -6.16 12.53 13.87
N SER A 337 -5.27 13.23 14.57
CA SER A 337 -4.27 14.11 13.93
C SER A 337 -2.93 13.41 13.75
N SER A 338 -2.19 13.76 12.70
CA SER A 338 -0.82 13.27 12.46
C SER A 338 0.16 14.43 12.53
N SER A 339 1.05 14.37 13.53
CA SER A 339 2.08 15.39 13.78
C SER A 339 3.25 15.30 12.81
N ASP A 340 3.53 14.11 12.27
CA ASP A 340 4.61 13.86 11.32
C ASP A 340 4.21 14.07 9.84
N ALA A 341 2.93 13.92 9.48
CA ALA A 341 2.46 14.14 8.11
C ALA A 341 2.74 15.57 7.61
N VAL A 342 2.64 16.59 8.47
CA VAL A 342 2.96 17.98 8.07
C VAL A 342 4.44 18.11 7.71
N GLY A 343 5.33 17.43 8.44
CA GLY A 343 6.75 17.36 8.11
C GLY A 343 7.00 16.78 6.73
N TRP A 344 6.33 15.66 6.44
CA TRP A 344 6.37 15.05 5.11
C TRP A 344 5.80 15.96 4.03
N LEU A 345 4.73 16.71 4.30
CA LEU A 345 4.16 17.68 3.36
C LEU A 345 5.20 18.72 2.94
N TYR A 346 5.90 19.35 3.90
CA TYR A 346 6.97 20.30 3.58
C TYR A 346 8.09 19.63 2.78
N PHE A 347 8.53 18.45 3.22
CA PHE A 347 9.64 17.73 2.60
C PHE A 347 9.35 17.41 1.13
N ARG A 348 8.19 16.81 0.84
CA ARG A 348 7.81 16.47 -0.53
C ARG A 348 7.46 17.68 -1.39
N THR A 349 7.00 18.77 -0.76
CA THR A 349 6.78 20.04 -1.47
C THR A 349 8.08 20.57 -2.05
N LYS A 350 9.19 20.50 -1.29
CA LYS A 350 10.50 20.88 -1.82
C LYS A 350 10.90 20.06 -3.04
N GLU A 351 10.67 18.74 -3.01
CA GLU A 351 10.95 17.85 -4.13
C GLU A 351 10.07 18.17 -5.36
N ALA A 352 8.79 18.46 -5.13
CA ALA A 352 7.85 18.90 -6.16
C ALA A 352 8.25 20.25 -6.78
N PHE A 353 8.78 21.19 -5.99
CA PHE A 353 9.31 22.47 -6.46
C PHE A 353 10.53 22.24 -7.36
N ASN A 354 11.44 21.35 -6.95
CA ASN A 354 12.61 20.99 -7.75
C ASN A 354 12.21 20.35 -9.11
N LYS A 355 11.12 19.56 -9.13
CA LYS A 355 10.51 19.02 -10.36
C LYS A 355 9.66 20.03 -11.15
N LYS A 356 9.54 21.28 -10.68
CA LYS A 356 8.81 22.39 -11.35
C LYS A 356 7.35 22.06 -11.69
N ILE A 357 6.66 21.31 -10.83
CA ILE A 357 5.25 20.94 -11.09
C ILE A 357 4.25 22.07 -10.78
N PHE A 358 4.68 23.07 -10.00
CA PHE A 358 3.89 24.24 -9.62
C PHE A 358 4.24 25.47 -10.46
N ASN A 359 3.24 26.27 -10.78
CA ASN A 359 3.42 27.58 -11.40
C ASN A 359 3.74 28.67 -10.36
N LYS A 360 4.12 29.86 -10.82
CA LYS A 360 4.52 30.97 -9.94
C LYS A 360 3.44 31.40 -8.93
N ASN A 361 2.17 31.37 -9.32
CA ASN A 361 1.05 31.78 -8.45
C ASN A 361 0.78 30.72 -7.37
N GLU A 362 0.83 29.45 -7.76
CA GLU A 362 0.73 28.32 -6.83
C GLU A 362 1.87 28.36 -5.81
N ILE A 363 3.11 28.58 -6.25
CA ILE A 363 4.26 28.72 -5.36
C ILE A 363 4.02 29.84 -4.33
N LYS A 364 3.57 31.03 -4.76
CA LYS A 364 3.26 32.13 -3.84
C LYS A 364 2.20 31.74 -2.81
N LYS A 365 1.11 31.09 -3.25
CA LYS A 365 0.01 30.66 -2.37
C LYS A 365 0.47 29.60 -1.37
N ILE A 366 1.21 28.60 -1.85
CA ILE A 366 1.80 27.55 -1.01
C ILE A 366 2.73 28.18 0.03
N THR A 367 3.65 29.05 -0.38
CA THR A 367 4.56 29.73 0.55
C THR A 367 3.80 30.43 1.67
N LYS A 368 2.73 31.18 1.35
CA LYS A 368 1.89 31.83 2.37
C LYS A 368 1.26 30.83 3.35
N ILE A 369 0.68 29.75 2.85
CA ILE A 369 0.10 28.68 3.69
C ILE A 369 1.17 28.08 4.63
N LEU A 370 2.38 27.83 4.11
CA LEU A 370 3.48 27.29 4.90
C LEU A 370 3.98 28.29 5.97
N GLU A 371 3.98 29.59 5.70
CA GLU A 371 4.34 30.61 6.70
C GLU A 371 3.29 30.73 7.82
N GLU A 372 2.01 30.66 7.47
CA GLU A 372 0.90 30.65 8.45
C GLU A 372 0.94 29.38 9.31
N ASN A 373 1.14 28.22 8.67
CA ASN A 373 1.25 26.93 9.36
C ASN A 373 2.42 26.89 10.35
N ILE A 374 3.62 27.34 9.96
CA ILE A 374 4.76 27.33 10.88
C ILE A 374 4.52 28.25 12.08
N GLY A 375 3.85 29.38 11.88
CA GLY A 375 3.47 30.31 12.95
C GLY A 375 2.55 29.64 13.96
N TYR A 376 1.53 28.92 13.48
CA TYR A 376 0.64 28.13 14.34
C TYR A 376 1.41 27.05 15.10
N LEU A 377 2.25 26.27 14.40
CA LEU A 377 3.01 25.17 14.98
C LEU A 377 4.03 25.64 16.04
N ILE A 378 4.58 26.85 15.92
CA ILE A 378 5.43 27.48 16.95
C ILE A 378 4.59 27.86 18.18
N LYS A 379 3.38 28.38 17.98
CA LYS A 379 2.51 28.82 19.06
C LYS A 379 1.94 27.65 19.87
N ASN A 380 1.53 26.59 19.18
CA ASN A 380 0.67 25.55 19.77
C ASN A 380 1.34 24.17 19.89
N ASN A 381 2.44 23.92 19.17
CA ASN A 381 3.11 22.61 19.11
C ASN A 381 4.61 22.73 19.38
N THR A 382 4.99 23.63 20.30
CA THR A 382 6.36 23.84 20.73
C THR A 382 6.42 23.99 22.25
N LYS A 383 7.32 23.25 22.89
CA LYS A 383 7.61 23.33 24.33
C LYS A 383 9.12 23.33 24.52
N ASP A 384 9.64 24.26 25.33
CA ASP A 384 11.08 24.43 25.56
C ASP A 384 11.92 24.58 24.27
N ASP A 385 11.32 25.23 23.26
CA ASP A 385 11.79 25.36 21.87
C ASP A 385 11.81 24.06 21.04
N PHE A 386 11.40 22.91 21.58
CA PHE A 386 11.28 21.67 20.83
C PHE A 386 9.89 21.53 20.19
N ALA A 387 9.84 20.94 18.99
CA ALA A 387 8.58 20.49 18.43
C ALA A 387 8.04 19.33 19.26
N VAL A 388 6.76 19.37 19.65
CA VAL A 388 6.15 18.33 20.49
C VAL A 388 4.86 17.80 19.90
N CYS A 389 4.58 16.52 20.16
CA CYS A 389 3.32 15.87 19.83
C CYS A 389 2.68 15.20 21.06
N LYS A 390 1.42 14.78 20.91
CA LYS A 390 0.75 13.89 21.86
C LYS A 390 1.02 12.43 21.48
N GLU A 391 0.60 11.52 22.36
CA GLU A 391 0.61 10.09 22.10
C GLU A 391 -0.13 9.76 20.80
N ARG A 392 0.36 8.73 20.09
CA ARG A 392 -0.25 8.19 18.86
C ARG A 392 -0.38 9.17 17.68
N GLU A 393 0.36 10.29 17.71
CA GLU A 393 0.34 11.28 16.61
C GLU A 393 1.48 11.08 15.58
N THR A 394 2.42 10.15 15.79
CA THR A 394 3.47 9.80 14.82
C THR A 394 3.18 8.46 14.13
N TRP A 395 4.02 8.03 13.19
CA TRP A 395 3.87 6.75 12.51
C TRP A 395 3.89 5.53 13.45
N MET A 396 4.44 5.67 14.65
CA MET A 396 4.37 4.68 15.71
C MET A 396 3.10 4.85 16.55
N ASP A 397 1.94 4.82 15.91
CA ASP A 397 0.64 5.21 16.47
C ASP A 397 -0.05 4.18 17.38
N SER A 398 0.57 3.03 17.61
CA SER A 398 0.14 2.10 18.68
C SER A 398 0.78 2.37 20.04
N LEU A 399 1.74 3.31 20.10
CA LEU A 399 2.52 3.60 21.31
C LEU A 399 2.06 4.87 22.01
N ASN A 400 2.23 4.89 23.32
CA ASN A 400 2.15 6.10 24.15
C ASN A 400 3.48 6.87 24.04
N ARG A 401 3.82 7.29 22.82
CA ARG A 401 5.07 7.99 22.47
C ARG A 401 4.76 9.45 22.15
N ASP A 402 5.09 10.34 23.07
CA ASP A 402 4.73 11.76 23.01
C ASP A 402 5.93 12.69 23.31
N GLY A 403 5.67 13.99 23.37
CA GLY A 403 6.68 14.99 23.67
C GLY A 403 7.61 15.27 22.50
N ALA A 404 8.88 15.51 22.78
CA ALA A 404 9.87 15.90 21.79
C ALA A 404 10.60 14.67 21.23
N LEU A 405 10.30 14.37 19.97
CA LEU A 405 10.73 13.16 19.26
C LEU A 405 11.68 13.52 18.12
N ILE A 406 12.69 12.68 17.86
CA ILE A 406 13.82 13.04 16.99
C ILE A 406 13.41 13.34 15.55
N GLU A 407 12.47 12.58 14.98
CA GLU A 407 11.98 12.80 13.62
C GLU A 407 11.20 14.12 13.51
N LEU A 408 10.43 14.49 14.54
CA LEU A 408 9.72 15.77 14.57
C LEU A 408 10.69 16.96 14.65
N GLN A 409 11.82 16.79 15.34
CA GLN A 409 12.85 17.83 15.37
C GLN A 409 13.49 17.99 13.99
N ALA A 410 13.81 16.89 13.32
CA ALA A 410 14.35 16.93 11.96
C ALA A 410 13.37 17.57 10.97
N PHE A 411 12.08 17.23 11.05
CA PHE A 411 11.05 17.90 10.25
C PHE A 411 11.01 19.39 10.54
N ARG A 412 11.01 19.81 11.81
CA ARG A 412 10.96 21.22 12.17
C ARG A 412 12.17 22.00 11.66
N LEU A 413 13.38 21.44 11.79
CA LEU A 413 14.60 22.00 11.23
C LEU A 413 14.50 22.15 9.71
N PHE A 414 14.03 21.11 9.02
CA PHE A 414 13.80 21.15 7.59
C PHE A 414 12.77 22.22 7.19
N MET A 415 11.66 22.35 7.92
CA MET A 415 10.63 23.36 7.67
C MET A 415 11.22 24.78 7.74
N TYR A 416 12.02 25.08 8.77
CA TYR A 416 12.68 26.39 8.89
C TYR A 416 13.66 26.64 7.76
N LYS A 417 14.50 25.65 7.43
CA LYS A 417 15.43 25.74 6.30
C LYS A 417 14.69 26.02 4.99
N PHE A 418 13.64 25.24 4.71
CA PHE A 418 12.88 25.38 3.47
C PHE A 418 12.17 26.74 3.38
N LEU A 419 11.59 27.23 4.48
CA LEU A 419 10.98 28.57 4.50
C LEU A 419 12.01 29.69 4.34
N PHE A 420 13.20 29.56 4.91
CA PHE A 420 14.29 30.49 4.63
C PHE A 420 14.67 30.48 3.15
N GLU A 421 14.77 29.30 2.53
CA GLU A 421 15.06 29.19 1.09
C GLU A 421 14.00 29.89 0.23
N LEU A 422 12.72 29.75 0.56
CA LEU A 422 11.59 30.32 -0.17
C LEU A 422 11.44 31.84 0.00
N THR A 423 11.63 32.34 1.23
CA THR A 423 11.26 33.72 1.61
C THR A 423 12.47 34.64 1.80
N LYS A 424 13.66 34.06 2.01
CA LYS A 424 14.88 34.75 2.46
C LYS A 424 14.72 35.48 3.81
N ASN A 425 13.67 35.19 4.57
CA ASN A 425 13.45 35.78 5.89
C ASN A 425 14.42 35.18 6.92
N LYS A 426 15.37 35.99 7.39
CA LYS A 426 16.40 35.59 8.36
C LYS A 426 15.85 35.07 9.70
N LYS A 427 14.59 35.34 10.04
CA LYS A 427 13.92 34.76 11.22
C LYS A 427 13.97 33.23 11.19
N TYR A 428 13.67 32.62 10.05
CA TYR A 428 13.66 31.15 9.94
C TYR A 428 15.05 30.56 10.08
N LYS A 429 16.09 31.24 9.57
CA LYS A 429 17.47 30.82 9.77
C LYS A 429 17.88 30.85 11.26
N LYS A 430 17.50 31.90 11.99
CA LYS A 430 17.74 31.97 13.45
C LYS A 430 17.03 30.86 14.22
N LEU A 431 15.79 30.52 13.84
CA LEU A 431 15.03 29.43 14.45
C LEU A 431 15.67 28.06 14.16
N GLU A 432 16.11 27.84 12.92
CA GLU A 432 16.86 26.66 12.52
C GLU A 432 18.12 26.48 13.36
N ASP A 433 18.97 27.51 13.45
CA ASP A 433 20.25 27.44 14.17
C ASP A 433 20.03 27.20 15.68
N LYS A 434 19.08 27.92 16.31
CA LYS A 434 18.73 27.73 17.73
C LYS A 434 18.23 26.33 18.02
N LEU A 435 17.32 25.79 17.20
CA LEU A 435 16.80 24.44 17.38
C LEU A 435 17.90 23.40 17.14
N LYS A 436 18.76 23.60 16.14
CA LYS A 436 19.85 22.66 15.82
C LYS A 436 20.79 22.49 17.00
N ASP A 437 21.21 23.60 17.62
CA ASP A 437 22.09 23.56 18.78
C ASP A 437 21.42 22.86 19.97
N LYS A 438 20.14 23.13 20.22
CA LYS A 438 19.35 22.45 21.27
C LYS A 438 19.20 20.95 21.02
N VAL A 439 18.87 20.54 19.79
CA VAL A 439 18.73 19.12 19.43
C VAL A 439 20.06 18.42 19.59
N ARG A 440 21.16 19.00 19.09
CA ARG A 440 22.51 18.44 19.29
C ARG A 440 22.89 18.37 20.77
N GLY A 441 22.52 19.36 21.58
CA GLY A 441 22.83 19.38 23.02
C GLY A 441 22.02 18.37 23.84
N ARG A 442 20.81 17.99 23.41
CA ARG A 442 19.87 17.18 24.20
C ARG A 442 19.63 15.77 23.68
N PHE A 443 19.75 15.53 22.37
CA PHE A 443 19.52 14.23 21.76
C PHE A 443 20.82 13.48 21.42
N TRP A 444 21.91 14.18 21.11
CA TRP A 444 23.16 13.55 20.66
C TRP A 444 24.08 13.22 21.84
N ASN A 445 24.13 11.95 22.23
CA ASN A 445 24.96 11.48 23.35
C ASN A 445 26.42 11.11 22.94
N LYS A 446 26.87 11.60 21.77
CA LYS A 446 28.16 11.25 21.12
C LYS A 446 28.27 9.81 20.61
N ARG A 447 27.30 8.94 20.88
CA ARG A 447 27.23 7.57 20.34
C ARG A 447 26.09 7.43 19.34
N TYR A 448 24.89 7.86 19.69
CA TYR A 448 23.67 7.83 18.88
C TYR A 448 22.75 9.00 19.25
N LEU A 449 21.73 9.27 18.41
CA LEU A 449 20.64 10.19 18.74
C LEU A 449 19.57 9.43 19.52
N ALA A 450 19.14 9.98 20.65
CA ALA A 450 17.98 9.49 21.40
C ALA A 450 16.71 9.55 20.54
N ASP A 451 15.76 8.65 20.81
CA ASP A 451 14.48 8.61 20.10
C ASP A 451 13.55 9.77 20.52
N GLY A 452 13.56 10.11 21.81
CA GLY A 452 12.86 11.25 22.41
C GLY A 452 13.66 11.83 23.58
N LEU A 453 13.28 13.01 24.08
CA LEU A 453 13.99 13.69 25.18
C LEU A 453 14.02 12.92 26.51
N ASN A 454 13.05 12.04 26.74
CA ASN A 454 12.96 11.25 27.98
C ASN A 454 13.79 9.96 27.94
N ASP A 455 14.36 9.61 26.77
CA ASP A 455 15.16 8.40 26.42
C ASP A 455 14.62 7.02 26.88
N ASN A 456 15.07 5.99 26.17
CA ASN A 456 14.66 4.57 26.19
C ASN A 456 13.26 4.24 25.63
N PRO A 457 13.14 3.22 24.75
CA PRO A 457 14.20 2.42 24.10
C PRO A 457 14.76 3.04 22.80
N VAL A 458 15.88 2.53 22.28
CA VAL A 458 16.40 2.90 20.93
C VAL A 458 15.46 2.39 19.84
N ARG A 459 15.21 3.23 18.84
CA ARG A 459 14.26 3.00 17.73
C ARG A 459 14.83 3.47 16.38
N PRO A 460 14.29 3.00 15.25
CA PRO A 460 14.82 3.34 13.92
C PRO A 460 14.49 4.76 13.44
N ASN A 461 13.77 5.59 14.22
CA ASN A 461 13.37 6.96 13.85
C ASN A 461 14.55 7.89 13.53
N VAL A 462 15.74 7.56 14.02
CA VAL A 462 17.00 8.24 13.67
C VAL A 462 17.31 8.20 12.17
N PHE A 463 16.86 7.17 11.44
CA PHE A 463 17.00 7.12 9.98
C PHE A 463 16.08 8.14 9.28
N ILE A 464 14.88 8.39 9.83
CA ILE A 464 14.00 9.47 9.35
C ILE A 464 14.69 10.82 9.56
N ALA A 465 15.26 11.05 10.74
CA ALA A 465 15.97 12.29 11.02
C ALA A 465 17.16 12.53 10.07
N ALA A 466 17.96 11.50 9.81
CA ALA A 466 19.08 11.56 8.87
C ALA A 466 18.64 11.77 7.42
N TYR A 467 17.50 11.24 7.03
CA TYR A 467 16.95 11.44 5.69
C TYR A 467 16.40 12.86 5.48
N ILE A 468 15.65 13.37 6.46
CA ILE A 468 14.96 14.66 6.38
C ILE A 468 15.94 15.84 6.57
N TYR A 469 16.87 15.74 7.52
CA TYR A 469 17.80 16.81 7.85
C TYR A 469 19.22 16.26 8.07
N PRO A 470 19.92 15.81 7.01
CA PRO A 470 21.22 15.13 7.09
C PRO A 470 22.32 16.01 7.70
N GLU A 471 22.20 17.32 7.66
CA GLU A 471 23.16 18.25 8.26
C GLU A 471 23.02 18.42 9.79
N LEU A 472 22.11 17.68 10.45
CA LEU A 472 22.03 17.63 11.91
C LEU A 472 23.37 17.21 12.54
N LEU A 473 23.98 16.18 11.94
CA LEU A 473 25.27 15.62 12.32
C LEU A 473 26.23 15.62 11.13
N SER A 474 27.54 15.57 11.39
CA SER A 474 28.52 15.34 10.32
C SER A 474 28.39 13.91 9.75
N LYS A 475 28.94 13.65 8.56
CA LYS A 475 28.96 12.28 8.00
C LYS A 475 29.66 11.28 8.93
N GLU A 476 30.69 11.70 9.65
CA GLU A 476 31.40 10.88 10.62
C GLU A 476 30.54 10.61 11.85
N GLU A 477 29.89 11.64 12.40
CA GLU A 477 28.95 11.51 13.53
C GLU A 477 27.78 10.59 13.16
N TRP A 478 27.19 10.72 11.96
CA TRP A 478 26.17 9.79 11.45
C TRP A 478 26.71 8.37 11.32
N SER A 479 27.91 8.21 10.78
CA SER A 479 28.56 6.90 10.67
C SER A 479 28.82 6.27 12.04
N ASN A 480 29.10 7.09 13.06
CA ASN A 480 29.24 6.64 14.44
C ASN A 480 27.88 6.28 15.06
N CYS A 481 26.85 7.10 14.81
CA CYS A 481 25.46 6.83 15.19
C CYS A 481 25.03 5.46 14.70
N PHE A 482 25.13 5.22 13.39
CA PHE A 482 24.66 3.96 12.80
C PHE A 482 25.48 2.75 13.24
N LYS A 483 26.78 2.92 13.49
CA LYS A 483 27.63 1.86 14.08
C LYS A 483 27.08 1.37 15.43
N HIS A 484 26.51 2.24 16.25
CA HIS A 484 26.01 1.88 17.58
C HIS A 484 24.55 1.39 17.58
N ILE A 485 23.70 1.89 16.67
CA ILE A 485 22.28 1.45 16.64
C ILE A 485 22.07 0.14 15.87
N LEU A 486 22.81 -0.09 14.79
CA LEU A 486 22.55 -1.22 13.89
C LEU A 486 22.65 -2.58 14.61
N PRO A 487 23.65 -2.85 15.47
CA PRO A 487 23.69 -4.11 16.20
C PRO A 487 22.46 -4.38 17.09
N ARG A 488 21.83 -3.31 17.60
CA ARG A 488 20.67 -3.34 18.50
C ARG A 488 19.35 -3.57 17.75
N LEU A 489 19.23 -3.03 16.54
CA LEU A 489 17.98 -3.06 15.75
C LEU A 489 17.99 -4.07 14.61
N PHE A 490 19.14 -4.46 14.08
CA PHE A 490 19.18 -5.24 12.84
C PHE A 490 18.75 -6.70 13.07
N ALA A 491 17.72 -7.14 12.35
CA ALA A 491 17.29 -8.51 12.27
C ALA A 491 18.15 -9.27 11.25
N GLY A 492 18.58 -10.50 11.59
CA GLY A 492 19.59 -11.23 10.82
C GLY A 492 19.24 -11.47 9.34
N TRP A 493 17.93 -11.50 9.03
CA TRP A 493 17.38 -11.70 7.69
C TRP A 493 17.42 -10.45 6.79
N GLY A 494 17.70 -9.25 7.33
CA GLY A 494 17.75 -8.01 6.53
C GLY A 494 16.76 -6.91 6.93
N GLY A 495 16.12 -6.99 8.09
CA GLY A 495 15.19 -5.98 8.60
C GLY A 495 15.74 -5.14 9.75
N LEU A 496 15.00 -4.11 10.14
CA LEU A 496 15.22 -3.34 11.37
C LEU A 496 14.02 -3.49 12.27
N THR A 497 14.24 -3.93 13.50
CA THR A 497 13.19 -3.94 14.53
C THR A 497 12.78 -2.52 14.89
N THR A 498 11.50 -2.33 15.20
CA THR A 498 10.95 -1.02 15.62
C THR A 498 11.44 -0.55 16.99
N VAL A 499 12.06 -1.46 17.75
CA VAL A 499 12.64 -1.22 19.06
C VAL A 499 13.90 -2.06 19.25
N ASP A 500 14.82 -1.61 20.10
CA ASP A 500 15.99 -2.38 20.53
C ASP A 500 15.60 -3.80 20.98
N LYS A 501 16.26 -4.81 20.40
CA LYS A 501 16.07 -6.22 20.75
C LYS A 501 16.38 -6.54 22.22
N GLY A 502 17.18 -5.70 22.89
CA GLY A 502 17.45 -5.81 24.33
C GLY A 502 16.45 -5.11 25.24
N SER A 503 15.40 -4.48 24.69
CA SER A 503 14.37 -3.79 25.45
C SER A 503 13.33 -4.76 26.01
N GLU A 504 12.76 -4.45 27.18
CA GLU A 504 11.59 -5.16 27.73
C GLU A 504 10.35 -5.08 26.84
N PHE A 505 10.26 -4.06 25.97
CA PHE A 505 9.16 -3.90 25.03
C PHE A 505 9.31 -4.79 23.79
N PHE A 506 10.45 -5.44 23.58
CA PHE A 506 10.71 -6.18 22.35
C PHE A 506 9.87 -7.45 22.25
N VAL A 507 9.07 -7.54 21.19
CA VAL A 507 8.27 -8.71 20.83
C VAL A 507 8.81 -9.26 19.51
N GLU A 508 9.40 -10.46 19.55
CA GLU A 508 10.10 -11.03 18.39
C GLU A 508 9.16 -11.48 17.26
N ASN A 509 8.02 -12.08 17.62
CA ASN A 509 7.07 -12.65 16.66
C ASN A 509 5.96 -11.66 16.35
N HIS A 510 5.49 -11.63 15.09
CA HIS A 510 4.34 -10.81 14.71
C HIS A 510 3.07 -11.31 15.42
N THR A 511 2.25 -10.38 15.93
CA THR A 511 1.06 -10.70 16.74
C THR A 511 -0.28 -10.46 16.02
N GLY A 512 -0.26 -10.25 14.70
CA GLY A 512 -1.49 -10.05 13.91
C GLY A 512 -2.16 -8.72 14.23
N GLU A 513 -3.49 -8.73 14.39
CA GLU A 513 -4.26 -7.53 14.78
C GLU A 513 -3.98 -7.04 16.22
N ASP A 514 -3.39 -7.88 17.08
CA ASP A 514 -2.91 -7.41 18.38
C ASP A 514 -1.66 -6.54 18.15
N PRO A 515 -1.69 -5.24 18.53
CA PRO A 515 -0.61 -4.31 18.20
C PRO A 515 0.67 -4.49 19.05
N LYS A 516 0.75 -5.53 19.89
CA LYS A 516 1.91 -5.81 20.77
C LYS A 516 3.24 -5.82 20.04
N SER A 517 3.36 -6.45 18.86
CA SER A 517 4.61 -6.45 18.08
C SER A 517 4.76 -5.25 17.15
N TYR A 518 3.65 -4.63 16.74
CA TYR A 518 3.55 -3.70 15.61
C TYR A 518 4.61 -2.58 15.61
N HIS A 519 4.71 -1.84 16.72
CA HIS A 519 5.74 -0.81 16.93
C HIS A 519 6.72 -1.17 18.04
N ASN A 520 6.78 -2.45 18.42
CA ASN A 520 7.57 -2.96 19.53
C ASN A 520 8.33 -4.23 19.15
N GLY A 521 8.63 -4.42 17.87
CA GLY A 521 9.39 -5.55 17.39
C GLY A 521 9.38 -5.66 15.87
N ASP A 522 8.20 -5.61 15.25
CA ASP A 522 8.03 -5.79 13.81
C ASP A 522 8.91 -4.82 13.01
N SER A 523 9.30 -5.29 11.83
CA SER A 523 10.22 -4.63 10.93
C SER A 523 9.47 -4.10 9.71
N TRP A 524 9.46 -2.79 9.55
CA TRP A 524 8.69 -2.09 8.53
C TRP A 524 9.49 -1.88 7.25
N PHE A 525 8.97 -2.34 6.11
CA PHE A 525 9.73 -2.33 4.85
C PHE A 525 10.08 -0.92 4.39
N TRP A 526 9.18 0.05 4.56
CA TRP A 526 9.46 1.44 4.20
C TRP A 526 10.64 2.04 5.01
N VAL A 527 10.74 1.70 6.31
CA VAL A 527 11.85 2.12 7.19
C VAL A 527 13.14 1.38 6.85
N ASN A 528 13.07 0.09 6.51
CA ASN A 528 14.22 -0.68 6.05
C ASN A 528 14.83 -0.04 4.80
N ASN A 529 13.98 0.22 3.80
CA ASN A 529 14.39 0.85 2.55
C ASN A 529 14.97 2.25 2.79
N LEU A 530 14.34 3.05 3.66
CA LEU A 530 14.84 4.35 4.10
C LEU A 530 16.23 4.26 4.73
N ALA A 531 16.43 3.29 5.63
CA ALA A 531 17.70 3.09 6.31
C ALA A 531 18.81 2.69 5.33
N ALA A 532 18.55 1.74 4.42
CA ALA A 532 19.52 1.36 3.40
C ALA A 532 19.93 2.56 2.53
N LEU A 533 18.98 3.40 2.14
CA LEU A 533 19.22 4.62 1.37
C LEU A 533 20.10 5.61 2.16
N VAL A 534 19.77 5.86 3.44
CA VAL A 534 20.56 6.73 4.32
C VAL A 534 21.98 6.19 4.53
N LEU A 535 22.13 4.90 4.80
CA LEU A 535 23.43 4.24 4.98
C LEU A 535 24.29 4.36 3.71
N ASN A 536 23.69 4.21 2.54
CA ASN A 536 24.35 4.41 1.24
C ASN A 536 24.88 5.84 1.09
N ARG A 537 24.05 6.86 1.40
CA ARG A 537 24.43 8.29 1.33
C ARG A 537 25.54 8.67 2.32
N ILE A 538 25.55 8.06 3.51
CA ILE A 538 26.53 8.37 4.56
C ILE A 538 27.87 7.65 4.32
N ASN A 539 27.86 6.33 4.20
CA ASN A 539 29.07 5.55 3.97
C ASN A 539 28.76 4.17 3.39
N ARG A 540 28.52 4.11 2.07
CA ARG A 540 28.26 2.88 1.31
C ARG A 540 29.25 1.75 1.59
N LYS A 541 30.56 2.04 1.66
CA LYS A 541 31.59 1.01 1.85
C LYS A 541 31.48 0.37 3.23
N LYS A 542 31.31 1.17 4.29
CA LYS A 542 31.24 0.70 5.67
C LYS A 542 29.97 -0.10 5.97
N PHE A 543 28.85 0.29 5.37
CA PHE A 543 27.53 -0.32 5.66
C PHE A 543 27.04 -1.24 4.54
N LYS A 544 27.92 -1.64 3.62
CA LYS A 544 27.59 -2.44 2.43
C LYS A 544 26.76 -3.68 2.77
N ASP A 545 27.13 -4.40 3.82
CA ASP A 545 26.46 -5.67 4.18
C ASP A 545 25.03 -5.45 4.66
N TYR A 546 24.78 -4.39 5.44
CA TYR A 546 23.42 -4.01 5.86
C TYR A 546 22.58 -3.58 4.66
N ILE A 547 23.14 -2.73 3.78
CA ILE A 547 22.46 -2.24 2.57
C ILE A 547 22.06 -3.41 1.67
N ASN A 548 23.00 -4.32 1.39
CA ASN A 548 22.77 -5.47 0.54
C ASN A 548 21.73 -6.42 1.15
N LYS A 549 21.82 -6.73 2.45
CA LYS A 549 20.82 -7.59 3.11
C LYS A 549 19.41 -7.00 3.08
N ILE A 550 19.27 -5.70 3.31
CA ILE A 550 17.97 -5.01 3.22
C ILE A 550 17.44 -5.11 1.78
N LEU A 551 18.29 -4.82 0.78
CA LEU A 551 17.91 -4.87 -0.63
C LEU A 551 17.49 -6.29 -1.04
N ASP A 552 18.28 -7.30 -0.69
CA ASP A 552 18.02 -8.70 -1.01
C ASP A 552 16.72 -9.20 -0.33
N ALA A 553 16.48 -8.80 0.92
CA ALA A 553 15.23 -9.09 1.62
C ALA A 553 14.02 -8.45 0.92
N GLY A 554 14.11 -7.17 0.53
CA GLY A 554 13.04 -6.48 -0.19
C GLY A 554 12.77 -7.09 -1.57
N VAL A 555 13.82 -7.47 -2.33
CA VAL A 555 13.68 -8.15 -3.62
C VAL A 555 13.01 -9.52 -3.45
N LYS A 556 13.44 -10.29 -2.46
CA LYS A 556 12.87 -11.61 -2.17
C LYS A 556 11.41 -11.51 -1.75
N GLU A 557 11.07 -10.53 -0.92
CA GLU A 557 9.71 -10.33 -0.43
C GLU A 557 8.76 -9.96 -1.57
N ILE A 558 9.07 -8.88 -2.31
CA ILE A 558 8.24 -8.39 -3.43
C ILE A 558 8.00 -9.47 -4.49
N LEU A 559 8.98 -10.33 -4.76
CA LEU A 559 8.87 -11.33 -5.83
C LEU A 559 8.33 -12.68 -5.35
N TYR A 560 8.55 -13.08 -4.10
CA TYR A 560 8.37 -14.49 -3.72
C TYR A 560 7.67 -14.69 -2.37
N SER A 561 7.14 -13.63 -1.76
CA SER A 561 6.37 -13.68 -0.52
C SER A 561 5.07 -12.88 -0.66
N GLY A 562 4.10 -13.13 0.21
CA GLY A 562 2.82 -12.40 0.21
C GLY A 562 2.12 -12.44 -1.15
N ILE A 563 1.75 -11.26 -1.64
CA ILE A 563 1.13 -11.09 -2.96
C ILE A 563 2.22 -10.87 -4.01
N SER A 564 2.21 -11.70 -5.05
CA SER A 564 3.24 -11.65 -6.09
C SER A 564 3.35 -10.24 -6.71
N GLY A 565 4.51 -9.61 -6.57
CA GLY A 565 4.80 -8.31 -7.17
C GLY A 565 4.32 -7.11 -6.34
N CYS A 566 4.00 -7.30 -5.07
CA CYS A 566 3.62 -6.25 -4.15
C CYS A 566 4.55 -6.26 -2.92
N ALA A 567 4.93 -5.08 -2.42
CA ALA A 567 5.59 -4.98 -1.13
C ALA A 567 4.56 -4.96 0.01
N ALA A 568 4.72 -5.82 1.01
CA ALA A 568 3.93 -5.76 2.23
C ALA A 568 4.30 -4.55 3.12
N GLU A 569 3.51 -4.34 4.16
CA GLU A 569 3.70 -3.29 5.15
C GLU A 569 4.90 -3.57 6.04
N LEU A 570 4.97 -4.78 6.59
CA LEU A 570 5.93 -5.17 7.61
C LEU A 570 6.23 -6.67 7.58
N SER A 571 7.21 -7.06 8.40
CA SER A 571 7.62 -8.43 8.66
C SER A 571 7.82 -8.63 10.16
N SER A 572 7.67 -9.86 10.63
CA SER A 572 8.15 -10.24 11.96
C SER A 572 9.64 -9.92 12.14
N ALA A 573 10.06 -9.59 13.36
CA ALA A 573 11.47 -9.44 13.69
C ALA A 573 12.26 -10.74 13.51
N LYS A 574 11.63 -11.88 13.82
CA LYS A 574 12.25 -13.21 13.80
C LYS A 574 12.75 -13.63 12.42
N GLU A 575 11.90 -13.50 11.42
CA GLU A 575 12.14 -14.00 10.07
C GLU A 575 11.42 -13.14 9.03
N LEU A 576 11.93 -13.18 7.79
CA LEU A 576 11.32 -12.47 6.68
C LEU A 576 9.99 -13.15 6.29
N LYS A 577 8.88 -12.47 6.58
CA LYS A 577 7.51 -12.83 6.23
C LYS A 577 6.74 -11.60 5.78
N SER A 578 5.84 -11.75 4.82
CA SER A 578 4.91 -10.67 4.44
C SER A 578 3.76 -10.64 5.43
N GLU A 579 3.76 -9.65 6.31
CA GLU A 579 2.78 -9.46 7.38
C GLU A 579 2.13 -8.08 7.26
N GLY A 580 1.04 -7.87 8.00
CA GLY A 580 0.23 -6.66 7.85
C GLY A 580 -0.33 -6.55 6.42
N CYS A 581 -0.53 -5.32 5.94
CA CYS A 581 -1.13 -5.09 4.62
C CYS A 581 -0.19 -5.55 3.49
N LEU A 582 -0.65 -6.47 2.64
CA LEU A 582 0.21 -7.18 1.68
C LEU A 582 0.58 -6.38 0.42
N ASN A 583 -0.07 -5.24 0.17
CA ASN A 583 0.33 -4.29 -0.85
C ASN A 583 0.27 -2.86 -0.29
N GLN A 584 1.40 -2.34 0.18
CA GLN A 584 1.48 -1.04 0.85
C GLN A 584 2.19 0.01 -0.02
N ALA A 585 1.53 1.15 -0.27
CA ALA A 585 2.05 2.30 -0.99
C ALA A 585 3.42 2.77 -0.48
N TRP A 586 3.62 2.96 0.82
CA TRP A 586 4.88 3.50 1.35
C TRP A 586 6.07 2.55 1.18
N SER A 587 5.83 1.24 1.21
CA SER A 587 6.85 0.21 1.10
C SER A 587 7.30 0.11 -0.34
N ASN A 588 6.34 0.08 -1.27
CA ASN A 588 6.60 0.15 -2.70
C ASN A 588 7.34 1.45 -3.07
N ALA A 589 6.87 2.60 -2.58
CA ALA A 589 7.48 3.90 -2.87
C ALA A 589 8.90 4.05 -2.32
N MET A 590 9.14 3.65 -1.08
CA MET A 590 10.49 3.71 -0.50
C MET A 590 11.45 2.72 -1.15
N PHE A 591 10.98 1.56 -1.62
CA PHE A 591 11.79 0.65 -2.43
C PHE A 591 12.18 1.29 -3.77
N ILE A 592 11.24 1.95 -4.45
CA ILE A 592 11.51 2.71 -5.68
C ILE A 592 12.61 3.75 -5.43
N GLU A 593 12.48 4.54 -4.36
CA GLU A 593 13.48 5.55 -3.99
C GLU A 593 14.87 4.95 -3.74
N LEU A 594 14.94 3.82 -3.02
CA LEU A 594 16.20 3.13 -2.76
C LEU A 594 16.89 2.73 -4.07
N ILE A 595 16.15 2.15 -5.02
CA ILE A 595 16.70 1.70 -6.31
C ILE A 595 17.10 2.88 -7.21
N GLU A 596 16.33 3.98 -7.20
CA GLU A 596 16.64 5.17 -8.00
C GLU A 596 17.93 5.88 -7.54
N GLU A 597 18.34 5.68 -6.28
CA GLU A 597 19.53 6.31 -5.68
C GLU A 597 20.75 5.37 -5.46
N ALA A 598 20.58 4.05 -5.57
CA ALA A 598 21.63 3.04 -5.36
C ALA A 598 22.60 2.87 -6.55
#